data_AF-A0A842SG90-F1
#
_entry.id   AF-A0A842SG90-F1
#
_cell.length_a   1.000
_cell.length_b   1.000
_cell.length_c   1.000
_cell.angle_alpha   90.00
_cell.angle_beta   90.00
_cell.angle_gamma   90.00
#
_symmetry.space_group_name_H-M   'P 1'
#
loop_
_entity.id
_entity.type
_entity.pdbx_description
1 polymer ?
#
loop_
_entity_poly.entity_id
_entity_poly.type
_entity_poly.pdbx_seq_one_letter_code
_entity_poly.pdbx_strand_id
1 'polypeptide(L)' 'MASKNISITEEVYNKLIRIKREDESFSELFLRLIKSQKNSIGEAFGKWDLTEEEIREIWDPITKRNGRSWNKPSFDD' A
#
# COMPACT_ATOMS: atom_id res chain seq x y z
N MET A 1 -23.09 -2.73 -13.55
CA MET A 1 -21.65 -2.41 -13.35
C MET A 1 -20.97 -2.48 -14.69
N ALA A 2 -20.14 -1.50 -15.05
CA ALA A 2 -19.34 -1.60 -16.26
C ALA A 2 -18.18 -2.58 -16.01
N SER A 3 -18.17 -3.71 -16.72
CA SER A 3 -17.07 -4.67 -16.67
C SER A 3 -16.05 -4.34 -17.76
N LYS A 4 -14.77 -4.40 -17.40
CA LYS A 4 -13.66 -4.34 -18.36
C LYS A 4 -12.91 -5.67 -18.30
N ASN A 5 -12.61 -6.22 -19.47
CA ASN A 5 -11.81 -7.43 -19.57
C ASN A 5 -10.33 -7.02 -19.65
N ILE A 6 -9.49 -7.69 -18.86
CA ILE A 6 -8.04 -7.49 -18.82
C ILE A 6 -7.41 -8.83 -19.18
N SER A 7 -6.58 -8.84 -20.21
CA SER A 7 -5.79 -10.01 -20.57
C SER A 7 -4.55 -10.06 -19.67
N ILE A 8 -4.32 -11.21 -19.03
CA ILE A 8 -3.15 -11.47 -18.20
C ILE A 8 -2.49 -12.78 -18.65
N THR A 9 -1.21 -12.94 -18.32
CA THR A 9 -0.53 -14.21 -18.57
C THR A 9 -1.05 -15.30 -17.64
N GLU A 10 -0.96 -16.55 -18.10
CA GLU A 10 -1.38 -17.72 -17.31
C GLU A 10 -0.60 -17.81 -15.99
N GLU A 11 0.69 -17.48 -16.00
CA GLU A 11 1.51 -17.40 -14.79
C GLU A 11 0.92 -16.43 -13.75
N VAL A 12 0.50 -15.25 -14.18
CA VAL A 12 -0.09 -14.23 -13.30
C VAL A 12 -1.44 -14.71 -12.78
N TYR A 13 -2.28 -15.30 -13.63
CA TYR A 13 -3.56 -15.86 -13.21
C TYR A 13 -3.40 -16.93 -12.11
N ASN A 14 -2.45 -17.85 -12.29
CA ASN A 14 -2.14 -18.90 -11.31
C ASN A 14 -1.66 -18.32 -9.97
N LYS A 15 -0.87 -17.24 -10.00
CA LYS A 15 -0.47 -16.54 -8.77
C LYS A 15 -1.66 -15.87 -8.08
N LEU A 16 -2.55 -15.23 -8.83
CA LEU A 16 -3.72 -14.56 -8.27
C LEU A 16 -4.70 -15.56 -7.63
N ILE A 17 -4.92 -16.73 -8.24
CA ILE A 17 -5.74 -17.80 -7.65
C ILE A 17 -5.24 -18.20 -6.27
N ARG A 18 -3.92 -18.31 -6.07
CA ARG A 18 -3.33 -18.72 -4.79
C ARG A 18 -3.52 -17.68 -3.68
N ILE A 19 -3.73 -16.41 -4.05
CA ILE A 19 -3.85 -15.29 -3.11
C ILE A 19 -5.33 -14.94 -2.85
N LYS A 20 -6.22 -15.31 -3.78
CA LYS A 20 -7.67 -15.14 -3.70
C LYS A 20 -8.23 -16.00 -2.56
N ARG A 21 -9.09 -15.42 -1.73
CA ARG A 21 -9.82 -16.17 -0.69
C ARG A 21 -10.97 -16.97 -1.31
N GLU A 22 -11.46 -18.00 -0.61
CA GLU A 22 -12.50 -18.91 -1.13
C GLU A 22 -13.75 -18.15 -1.59
N ASP A 23 -14.27 -17.23 -0.78
CA ASP A 23 -15.49 -16.45 -1.07
C ASP A 23 -15.25 -15.08 -1.73
N GLU A 24 -14.02 -14.75 -2.11
CA GLU A 24 -13.67 -13.42 -2.65
C GLU A 24 -13.74 -13.41 -4.19
N SER A 25 -14.30 -12.40 -4.84
CA SER A 25 -14.20 -12.24 -6.30
C SER A 25 -12.84 -11.67 -6.74
N PHE A 26 -12.45 -11.84 -8.01
CA PHE A 26 -11.22 -11.19 -8.51
C PHE A 26 -11.27 -9.67 -8.41
N SER A 27 -12.45 -9.05 -8.60
CA SER A 27 -12.63 -7.61 -8.40
C SER A 27 -12.34 -7.18 -6.96
N GLU A 28 -12.79 -7.96 -5.97
CA GLU A 28 -12.50 -7.71 -4.55
C GLU A 28 -11.03 -7.94 -4.22
N LEU A 29 -10.41 -8.98 -4.80
CA LEU A 29 -8.96 -9.21 -4.68
C LEU A 29 -8.18 -7.98 -5.15
N PHE A 30 -8.51 -7.43 -6.32
CA PHE A 30 -7.83 -6.23 -6.84
C PHE A 30 -8.04 -5.03 -5.91
N LEU A 31 -9.26 -4.80 -5.42
CA LEU A 31 -9.53 -3.72 -4.46
C LEU A 31 -8.74 -3.89 -3.15
N ARG A 32 -8.63 -5.12 -2.65
CA ARG A 32 -7.85 -5.45 -1.45
C ARG A 32 -6.37 -5.19 -1.66
N LEU A 33 -5.81 -5.60 -2.80
CA LEU A 33 -4.41 -5.36 -3.13
C LEU A 33 -4.12 -3.86 -3.27
N ILE A 34 -5.01 -3.11 -3.93
CA ILE A 34 -4.88 -1.65 -4.06
C ILE A 34 -4.96 -0.96 -2.70
N LYS A 35 -5.89 -1.36 -1.82
CA LYS A 35 -5.96 -0.83 -0.46
C LYS A 35 -4.70 -1.15 0.34
N SER A 36 -4.20 -2.38 0.27
CA SER A 36 -2.99 -2.79 0.98
C SER A 36 -1.75 -2.00 0.55
N GLN A 37 -1.72 -1.47 -0.67
CA GLN A 37 -0.63 -0.62 -1.16
C GLN A 37 -0.74 0.84 -0.66
N LYS A 38 -1.95 1.29 -0.30
CA LYS A 38 -2.21 2.67 0.14
C LYS A 38 -1.93 2.91 1.62
N ASN A 39 -1.81 1.86 2.42
CA ASN A 39 -1.47 1.99 3.83
C ASN A 39 -0.05 2.54 3.97
N SER A 40 0.07 3.87 4.02
CA SER A 40 1.30 4.52 4.41
C SER A 40 1.61 4.13 5.87
N ILE A 41 2.88 4.13 6.25
CA ILE A 41 3.29 3.85 7.64
C ILE A 41 2.50 4.69 8.66
N GLY A 42 2.08 5.90 8.27
CA GLY A 42 1.27 6.79 9.10
C GLY A 42 -0.16 6.29 9.39
N GLU A 43 -0.69 5.34 8.61
CA GLU A 43 -2.03 4.79 8.84
C GLU A 43 -2.01 3.50 9.68
N ALA A 44 -0.84 2.87 9.86
CA ALA A 44 -0.73 1.53 10.43
C ALA A 44 -0.66 1.48 11.98
N PHE A 45 -0.51 2.63 12.67
CA PHE A 45 -0.31 2.66 14.13
C PHE A 45 -0.98 3.88 14.80
N GLY A 46 -2.24 3.75 15.22
CA GLY A 46 -2.92 4.76 16.05
C GLY A 46 -3.16 6.12 15.37
N LYS A 47 -3.60 7.13 16.15
CA LYS A 47 -3.66 8.52 15.68
C LYS A 47 -2.25 9.11 15.71
N TRP A 48 -1.71 9.41 14.53
CA TRP A 48 -0.48 10.18 14.37
C TRP A 48 -0.80 11.68 14.53
N ASP A 49 -1.23 12.08 15.72
CA ASP A 49 -1.40 13.50 16.10
C ASP A 49 -0.03 14.06 16.50
N LEU A 50 0.86 14.12 15.52
CA LEU A 50 2.25 14.55 15.69
C LEU A 50 2.41 15.98 15.19
N THR A 51 3.21 16.77 15.90
CA THR A 51 3.61 18.09 15.40
C THR A 51 4.57 17.95 14.22
N GLU A 52 4.74 19.02 13.45
CA GLU A 52 5.70 19.03 12.34
C GLU A 52 7.14 18.73 12.81
N GLU A 53 7.51 19.18 14.02
CA GLU A 53 8.81 18.90 14.62
C GLU A 53 9.00 17.40 14.90
N GLU A 54 8.00 16.74 15.49
CA GLU A 54 8.04 15.31 15.80
C GLU A 54 8.12 14.46 14.53
N ILE A 55 7.38 14.85 13.48
CA ILE A 55 7.45 14.20 12.16
C ILE A 55 8.87 14.34 11.58
N ARG A 56 9.50 15.51 11.70
CA ARG A 56 10.88 15.71 11.21
C ARG A 56 11.88 14.85 11.98
N GLU A 57 11.81 14.80 13.31
CA GLU A 57 12.72 13.98 14.12
C GLU A 57 12.65 12.49 13.77
N ILE A 58 11.45 11.98 13.47
CA ILE A 58 11.25 10.57 13.09
C ILE A 58 11.78 10.30 11.67
N TRP A 59 11.45 11.15 10.70
CA TRP A 59 11.75 10.88 9.29
C TRP A 59 13.16 11.29 8.83
N ASP A 60 13.78 12.31 9.44
CA ASP A 60 15.15 12.73 9.10
C ASP A 60 16.19 11.60 9.17
N PRO A 61 16.28 10.82 10.26
CA PRO A 61 17.26 9.73 10.35
C PRO A 61 16.92 8.55 9.42
N ILE A 62 15.65 8.36 9.05
CA ILE A 62 15.20 7.28 8.16
C ILE A 62 15.56 7.60 6.70
N THR A 63 15.29 8.84 6.28
CA THR A 63 15.54 9.34 4.92
C THR A 63 17.03 9.55 4.61
N LYS A 64 17.83 9.89 5.64
CA LYS A 64 19.29 10.10 5.50
C LYS A 64 20.11 8.80 5.56
N ARG A 65 19.49 7.63 5.73
CA ARG A 65 20.21 6.33 5.73
C ARG A 65 20.67 5.96 4.32
N ASN A 66 21.99 5.86 4.15
CA ASN A 66 22.61 5.45 2.90
C ASN A 66 22.17 4.04 2.47
N GLY A 67 21.79 3.88 1.19
CA GLY A 67 21.47 2.59 0.58
C GLY A 67 19.99 2.23 0.49
N ARG A 68 19.06 3.07 0.99
CA ARG A 68 17.61 2.90 0.78
C ARG A 68 16.93 4.25 0.58
N SER A 69 16.30 4.46 -0.58
CA SER A 69 15.45 5.64 -0.83
C SER A 69 14.04 5.37 -0.32
N TRP A 70 13.72 5.84 0.89
CA TRP A 70 12.34 5.85 1.37
C TRP A 70 11.66 7.13 0.92
N ASN A 71 10.53 7.02 0.24
CA ASN A 71 9.68 8.17 -0.04
C ASN A 71 9.03 8.63 1.26
N LYS A 72 9.22 9.90 1.63
CA LYS A 72 8.54 10.52 2.76
C LYS A 72 7.01 10.44 2.51
N PRO A 73 6.20 9.97 3.47
CA PRO A 73 4.75 10.08 3.33
C PRO A 73 4.37 11.56 3.22
N SER A 74 3.50 11.90 2.28
CA SER A 74 2.86 13.22 2.24
C SER A 74 1.82 13.27 3.35
N PHE A 75 2.10 14.09 4.37
CA PHE A 75 1.15 14.42 5.43
C PHE A 75 0.47 15.75 5.07
N ASP A 76 -0.15 15.81 3.89
CA ASP A 76 -1.04 16.92 3.54
C ASP A 76 -2.47 16.45 3.80
N ASP A 77 -3.21 17.24 4.58
CA ASP A 77 -4.64 17.09 4.91
C ASP A 77 -5.57 17.19 3.68
#